data_AF-A0A511QX54-F1
#
_entry.id   AF-A0A511QX54-F1
#
_cell.length_a   1.000
_cell.length_b   1.000
_cell.length_c   1.000
_cell.angle_alpha   90.00
_cell.angle_beta   90.00
_cell.angle_gamma   90.00
#
_symmetry.space_group_name_H-M   'P 1'
#
loop_
_entity.id
_entity.type
_entity.pdbx_description
1 polymer ?
#
loop_
_entity_poly.entity_id
_entity_poly.type
_entity_poly.pdbx_seq_one_letter_code
_entity_poly.pdbx_strand_id
1 'polypeptide(L)' 'MAQEPTQRNLPPPKMPVYLVLLWQDQAGRWEGRIKDARTGVEHPFSAIEELLSWLENHTEQRRLA' A
#
# COMPACT_ATOMS: atom_id res chain seq x y z
N MET A 1 -0.76 19.86 -34.78
CA MET A 1 -0.27 20.67 -33.65
C MET A 1 -0.22 19.75 -32.43
N ALA A 2 0.95 19.55 -31.82
CA ALA A 2 1.08 18.69 -30.65
C ALA A 2 0.54 19.43 -29.43
N GLN A 3 -0.40 18.82 -28.71
CA GLN A 3 -0.97 19.37 -27.48
C GLN A 3 0.11 19.28 -26.40
N GLU A 4 0.54 20.41 -25.85
CA GLU A 4 1.49 20.43 -24.74
C GLU A 4 0.84 19.74 -23.52
N PRO A 5 1.54 18.81 -22.85
CA PRO A 5 0.97 18.10 -21.72
C PRO A 5 0.65 19.09 -20.60
N THR A 6 -0.63 19.21 -20.26
CA THR A 6 -1.11 20.05 -19.17
C THR A 6 -0.34 19.72 -17.89
N GLN A 7 0.34 20.70 -17.33
CA GLN A 7 1.07 20.51 -16.07
C GLN A 7 0.11 20.08 -14.98
N ARG A 8 0.43 18.96 -14.32
CA ARG A 8 -0.36 18.39 -13.24
C ARG A 8 -0.23 19.28 -12.00
N ASN A 9 -1.11 20.26 -11.85
CA ASN A 9 -1.27 21.10 -10.66
C ASN A 9 -2.02 20.37 -9.52
N LEU A 10 -1.74 19.08 -9.33
CA LEU A 10 -2.27 18.36 -8.17
C LEU A 10 -1.25 18.50 -7.03
N PRO A 11 -1.70 18.82 -5.80
CA PRO A 11 -0.80 18.84 -4.66
C PRO A 11 -0.09 17.48 -4.56
N PRO A 12 1.21 17.47 -4.19
CA PRO A 12 1.91 16.21 -3.98
C PRO A 12 1.11 15.35 -3.01
N PRO A 13 0.97 14.04 -3.28
CA PRO A 13 0.17 13.16 -2.43
C PRO A 13 0.70 13.26 -1.00
N LYS A 14 -0.14 13.79 -0.09
CA LYS A 14 0.24 14.07 1.30
C LYS A 14 0.57 12.81 2.09
N MET A 15 0.10 11.65 1.63
CA MET A 15 0.34 10.37 2.28
C MET A 15 0.51 9.27 1.21
N PRO A 16 1.30 8.24 1.52
CA PRO A 16 1.37 7.04 0.70
C PRO A 16 -0.03 6.45 0.61
N VAL A 17 -0.40 6.01 -0.58
CA VAL A 17 -1.61 5.21 -0.75
C VAL A 17 -1.16 3.76 -0.79
N TYR A 18 -1.56 2.99 0.21
CA TYR A 18 -1.35 1.55 0.23
C TYR A 18 -2.63 0.86 -0.23
N LEU A 19 -2.50 -0.08 -1.15
CA LEU A 19 -3.56 -0.99 -1.54
C LEU A 19 -3.41 -2.27 -0.71
N VAL A 20 -4.41 -2.58 0.09
CA VAL A 20 -4.47 -3.81 0.88
C VAL A 20 -5.40 -4.78 0.16
N LEU A 21 -4.88 -5.96 -0.18
CA LEU A 21 -5.63 -7.06 -0.76
C LEU A 21 -5.69 -8.19 0.26
N LEU A 22 -6.88 -8.74 0.49
CA LEU A 22 -7.15 -9.84 1.42
C LEU A 22 -7.94 -10.92 0.69
N TRP A 23 -7.55 -12.18 0.85
CA TRP A 23 -8.27 -13.33 0.31
C TRP A 23 -8.13 -14.54 1.24
N GLN A 24 -8.99 -15.52 1.05
CA GLN A 24 -8.88 -16.82 1.72
C GLN A 24 -8.18 -17.82 0.80
N ASP A 25 -7.30 -18.64 1.38
CA ASP A 25 -6.71 -19.79 0.70
C ASP A 25 -7.71 -20.97 0.60
N GLN A 26 -7.29 -22.08 0.01
CA GLN A 26 -8.14 -23.29 -0.11
C GLN A 26 -8.48 -23.94 1.24
N ALA A 27 -7.74 -23.64 2.29
CA ALA A 27 -7.98 -24.11 3.65
C ALA A 27 -8.81 -23.11 4.49
N GLY A 28 -9.23 -21.98 3.90
CA GLY A 28 -9.98 -20.93 4.59
C GLY A 28 -9.12 -19.98 5.44
N ARG A 29 -7.80 -20.06 5.34
CA ARG A 29 -6.87 -19.16 6.03
C ARG A 29 -6.79 -17.83 5.28
N TRP A 30 -6.73 -16.74 6.03
CA TRP A 30 -6.59 -15.41 5.46
C TRP A 30 -5.15 -15.13 5.07
N GLU A 31 -4.96 -14.79 3.79
CA GLU A 31 -3.72 -14.30 3.22
C GLU A 31 -3.91 -12.85 2.76
N GLY A 32 -2.81 -12.13 2.59
CA GLY A 32 -2.88 -10.75 2.14
C GLY A 32 -1.66 -10.26 1.41
N ARG A 33 -1.81 -9.11 0.77
CA ARG A 33 -0.72 -8.38 0.15
C ARG A 33 -0.95 -6.89 0.30
N ILE A 34 0.11 -6.16 0.65
CA ILE A 34 0.13 -4.71 0.62
C ILE A 34 0.94 -4.26 -0.60
N LYS A 35 0.39 -3.30 -1.35
CA LYS A 35 1.08 -2.63 -2.44
C LYS A 35 1.22 -1.14 -2.16
N ASP A 36 2.45 -0.63 -2.19
CA ASP A 36 2.71 0.80 -2.22
C ASP A 36 2.34 1.35 -3.61
N ALA A 37 1.29 2.18 -3.69
CA ALA A 37 0.83 2.72 -4.97
C ALA A 37 1.81 3.73 -5.60
N ARG A 38 2.76 4.27 -4.83
CA ARG A 38 3.78 5.21 -5.32
C ARG A 38 4.98 4.47 -5.90
N THR A 39 5.50 3.48 -5.18
CA THR A 39 6.73 2.76 -5.57
C THR A 39 6.45 1.48 -6.34
N GLY A 40 5.21 0.97 -6.26
CA GLY A 40 4.83 -0.32 -6.82
C GLY A 40 5.31 -1.52 -6.02
N VAL A 41 6.03 -1.31 -4.91
CA VAL A 41 6.54 -2.39 -4.05
C VAL A 41 5.40 -3.17 -3.44
N GLU A 42 5.55 -4.49 -3.42
CA GLU A 42 4.56 -5.42 -2.89
C GLU A 42 5.13 -6.21 -1.71
N HIS A 43 4.33 -6.36 -0.66
CA HIS A 43 4.64 -7.11 0.55
C HIS A 43 3.57 -8.19 0.73
N PRO A 44 3.91 -9.48 0.52
CA PRO A 44 2.98 -10.59 0.77
C PRO A 44 2.95 -10.97 2.26
N PHE A 45 1.81 -11.47 2.72
CA PHE A 45 1.57 -11.94 4.09
C PHE A 45 0.84 -13.28 4.05
N SER A 46 1.31 -14.24 4.85
CA SER A 46 0.73 -15.59 4.91
C SER A 46 -0.26 -15.75 6.07
N ALA A 47 -0.32 -14.76 6.94
CA ALA A 47 -1.26 -14.68 8.05
C ALA A 47 -1.77 -13.25 8.24
N ILE A 48 -3.01 -13.10 8.70
CA ILE A 48 -3.62 -11.79 8.89
C ILE A 48 -2.97 -11.01 10.04
N GLU A 49 -2.45 -11.70 11.04
CA GLU A 49 -1.73 -11.11 12.18
C GLU A 49 -0.42 -10.45 11.72
N GLU A 50 0.29 -11.04 10.75
CA GLU A 50 1.50 -10.44 10.16
C GLU A 50 1.17 -9.14 9.42
N LEU A 51 0.06 -9.14 8.67
CA LEU A 51 -0.43 -7.96 7.97
C LEU A 51 -0.79 -6.83 8.94
N LEU A 52 -1.54 -7.13 10.00
CA LEU A 52 -1.94 -6.15 11.02
C LEU A 52 -0.72 -5.58 11.74
N SER A 53 0.21 -6.45 12.14
CA SER A 53 1.47 -6.05 12.78
C SER A 53 2.28 -5.13 11.86
N TRP A 54 2.32 -5.40 10.56
CA TRP A 54 2.99 -4.52 9.60
C TRP A 54 2.30 -3.15 9.54
N LEU A 55 0.98 -3.10 9.44
CA LEU A 55 0.22 -1.83 9.34
C LEU A 55 0.44 -0.94 10.56
N GLU A 56 0.45 -1.53 11.77
CA GLU A 56 0.70 -0.81 13.02
C GLU A 56 2.12 -0.20 13.04
N ASN A 57 3.14 -1.05 12.82
CA ASN A 57 4.54 -0.61 12.89
C ASN A 57 4.94 0.35 11.76
N HIS A 58 4.40 0.17 10.56
CA HIS A 58 4.73 1.01 9.41
C HIS A 58 4.08 2.41 9.52
N THR A 59 2.97 2.53 10.26
CA THR A 59 2.34 3.81 10.57
C THR A 59 3.13 4.58 11.63
N GLU A 60 3.66 3.89 12.65
CA GLU A 60 4.49 4.49 13.70
C GLU A 60 5.84 5.00 13.20
N GLN A 61 6.52 4.25 12.34
CA GLN A 61 7.80 4.66 11.75
C GLN A 61 7.70 5.96 10.93
N ARG A 62 6.55 6.23 10.28
CA ARG A 62 6.28 7.50 9.59
C ARG A 62 5.90 8.64 10.51
N ARG A 63 5.34 8.36 11.68
CA ARG A 63 4.97 9.40 12.65
C ARG A 63 6.21 9.99 13.33
N LEU A 64 7.28 9.21 13.41
CA LEU A 64 8.54 9.55 14.07
C LEU A 64 9.62 10.06 13.09
N ALA A 65 9.36 10.06 11.78
CA ALA A 65 10.25 10.55 10.73
C ALA A 65 9.75 11.87 10.14
#